data_AF-A0A6A3MG06-F1
#
_entry.id   AF-A0A6A3MG06-F1
#
_cell.length_a   1.000
_cell.length_b   1.000
_cell.length_c   1.000
_cell.angle_alpha   90.00
_cell.angle_beta   90.00
_cell.angle_gamma   90.00
#
_symmetry.space_group_name_H-M   'P 1'
#
loop_
_entity.id
_entity.type
_entity.pdbx_description
1 polymer ?
#
loop_
_entity_poly.entity_id
_entity_poly.type
_entity_poly.pdbx_seq_one_letter_code
_entity_poly.pdbx_strand_id
1 'polypeptide(L)'
;MEEILLLLLSREGNYEDAADVIVHALLFDTVQPERPIIPDLRFCLWEHSNADSELLFRFDVSGVLALCRHFGLPEIMITDQRDKAHCSEALCILLYRLSYPKRLYDMIKVFGRSTGQISRLFRHMVLYIYDRYKDLIYFQHRICSERIHMYAAAIRGKGSPMSNVFGFIDGTKNA
;
A
#
# COMPACT_ATOMS: atom_id res chain seq x y z
N MET A 1 0.69 -27.20 1.57
CA MET A 1 -0.39 -28.17 1.84
C MET A 1 -0.31 -29.33 0.84
N GLU A 2 0.08 -29.07 -0.42
CA GLU A 2 0.30 -30.08 -1.48
C GLU A 2 1.39 -31.12 -1.13
N GLU A 3 2.52 -30.72 -0.55
CA GLU A 3 3.59 -31.67 -0.19
C GLU A 3 3.20 -32.69 0.89
N ILE A 4 2.30 -32.29 1.81
CA ILE A 4 1.84 -33.16 2.91
C ILE A 4 0.90 -34.26 2.37
N LEU A 5 0.13 -33.94 1.34
CA LEU A 5 -0.80 -34.90 0.72
C LEU A 5 -0.04 -36.00 -0.05
N LEU A 6 1.02 -35.62 -0.76
CA LEU A 6 1.91 -36.55 -1.49
C LEU A 6 2.64 -37.52 -0.54
N LEU A 7 3.06 -37.04 0.63
CA LEU A 7 3.74 -37.85 1.65
C LEU A 7 2.81 -38.89 2.32
N LEU A 8 1.51 -38.61 2.45
CA LEU A 8 0.56 -39.56 3.05
C LEU A 8 0.17 -40.70 2.09
N LEU A 9 0.12 -40.43 0.79
CA LEU A 9 -0.27 -41.41 -0.24
C LEU A 9 0.86 -42.36 -0.65
N SER A 10 2.12 -41.95 -0.45
CA SER A 10 3.30 -42.82 -0.66
C SER A 10 3.35 -44.03 0.29
N ARG A 11 2.52 -44.02 1.34
CA ARG A 11 2.55 -45.00 2.44
C ARG A 11 1.56 -46.15 2.26
N GLU A 12 0.58 -46.03 1.36
CA GLU A 12 -0.41 -47.08 1.08
C GLU A 12 -0.20 -47.61 -0.35
N GLY A 13 0.63 -48.64 -0.48
CA GLY A 13 1.04 -49.20 -1.77
C GLY A 13 -0.03 -50.07 -2.42
N ASN A 14 -1.06 -49.45 -3.00
CA ASN A 14 -2.04 -50.15 -3.84
C ASN A 14 -2.20 -49.45 -5.20
N TYR A 15 -1.88 -50.17 -6.29
CA TYR A 15 -1.80 -49.60 -7.64
C TYR A 15 -3.16 -49.25 -8.26
N GLU A 16 -4.28 -49.68 -7.67
CA GLU A 16 -5.63 -49.24 -8.06
C GLU A 16 -5.95 -47.82 -7.57
N ASP A 17 -5.36 -47.38 -6.44
CA ASP A 17 -5.56 -46.04 -5.87
C ASP A 17 -4.78 -44.95 -6.63
N ALA A 18 -3.76 -45.32 -7.39
CA ALA A 18 -2.95 -44.37 -8.15
C ALA A 18 -3.76 -43.64 -9.24
N ALA A 19 -4.72 -44.33 -9.87
CA ALA A 19 -5.60 -43.74 -10.87
C ALA A 19 -6.57 -42.73 -10.24
N ASP A 20 -7.15 -43.07 -9.08
CA ASP A 20 -8.04 -42.17 -8.33
C ASP A 20 -7.29 -40.97 -7.76
N VAL A 21 -6.04 -41.15 -7.30
CA VAL A 21 -5.17 -40.06 -6.87
C VAL A 21 -4.81 -39.13 -8.02
N ILE A 22 -4.51 -39.67 -9.20
CA ILE A 22 -4.24 -38.86 -10.41
C ILE A 22 -5.50 -38.13 -10.85
N VAL A 23 -6.66 -38.80 -10.89
CA VAL A 23 -7.95 -38.18 -11.21
C VAL A 23 -8.28 -37.10 -10.18
N HIS A 24 -8.07 -37.33 -8.90
CA HIS A 24 -8.26 -36.34 -7.85
C HIS A 24 -7.28 -35.17 -8.04
N ALA A 25 -5.98 -35.40 -8.21
CA ALA A 25 -5.00 -34.34 -8.46
C ALA A 25 -5.34 -33.51 -9.71
N LEU A 26 -5.75 -34.17 -10.81
CA LEU A 26 -6.21 -33.51 -12.03
C LEU A 26 -7.54 -32.75 -11.83
N LEU A 27 -8.47 -33.29 -11.03
CA LEU A 27 -9.72 -32.60 -10.69
C LEU A 27 -9.45 -31.36 -9.84
N PHE A 28 -8.54 -31.43 -8.86
CA PHE A 28 -8.13 -30.26 -8.07
C PHE A 28 -7.40 -29.20 -8.92
N ASP A 29 -6.62 -29.62 -9.93
CA ASP A 29 -6.00 -28.69 -10.90
C ASP A 29 -7.00 -28.02 -11.84
N THR A 30 -8.16 -28.64 -12.10
CA THR A 30 -9.19 -28.09 -12.99
C THR A 30 -10.21 -27.18 -12.29
N VAL A 31 -10.36 -27.28 -10.97
CA VAL A 31 -11.22 -26.35 -10.21
C VAL A 31 -10.48 -25.03 -10.06
N GLN A 32 -10.67 -24.15 -11.05
CA GLN A 32 -10.23 -22.76 -10.91
C GLN A 32 -10.91 -22.16 -9.67
N PRO A 33 -10.14 -21.61 -8.71
CA PRO A 33 -10.74 -20.99 -7.54
C PRO A 33 -11.65 -19.84 -7.99
N GLU A 34 -12.83 -19.76 -7.40
CA GLU A 34 -13.75 -18.65 -7.64
C GLU A 34 -13.03 -17.33 -7.36
N ARG A 35 -13.02 -16.43 -8.35
CA ARG A 35 -12.30 -15.15 -8.26
C ARG A 35 -13.29 -14.03 -7.94
N PRO A 36 -12.90 -13.07 -7.08
CA PRO A 36 -13.70 -11.88 -6.87
C PRO A 36 -13.96 -11.14 -8.18
N ILE A 37 -15.21 -10.70 -8.37
CA ILE A 37 -15.60 -9.85 -9.50
C ILE A 37 -14.88 -8.50 -9.36
N ILE A 38 -14.18 -8.11 -10.42
CA ILE A 38 -13.60 -6.76 -10.53
C ILE A 38 -14.67 -5.89 -11.19
N PRO A 39 -15.18 -4.85 -10.51
CA PRO A 39 -16.16 -3.98 -11.12
C PRO A 39 -15.52 -3.21 -12.27
N ASP A 40 -16.29 -3.00 -13.34
CA ASP A 40 -15.92 -2.09 -14.43
C ASP A 40 -16.08 -0.64 -13.96
N LEU A 41 -15.16 -0.22 -13.09
CA LEU A 41 -15.13 1.08 -12.46
C LEU A 41 -13.82 1.76 -12.85
N ARG A 42 -13.92 2.96 -13.41
CA ARG A 42 -12.77 3.82 -13.65
C ARG A 42 -12.66 4.83 -12.53
N PHE A 43 -11.62 4.72 -11.70
CA PHE A 43 -11.39 5.68 -10.62
C PHE A 43 -11.18 7.10 -11.17
N CYS A 44 -11.86 8.06 -10.55
CA CYS A 44 -11.88 9.45 -10.95
C CYS A 44 -11.86 10.35 -9.70
N LEU A 45 -10.71 10.98 -9.42
CA LEU A 45 -10.55 11.78 -8.20
C LEU A 45 -11.55 12.96 -8.13
N TRP A 46 -11.84 13.59 -9.27
CA TRP A 46 -12.73 14.77 -9.33
C TRP A 46 -14.20 14.44 -9.04
N GLU A 47 -14.57 13.16 -9.08
CA GLU A 47 -15.92 12.71 -8.71
C GLU A 47 -16.11 12.56 -7.20
N HIS A 48 -15.03 12.70 -6.41
CA HIS A 48 -15.11 12.66 -4.95
C HIS A 48 -15.40 14.05 -4.38
N SER A 49 -16.22 14.10 -3.34
CA SER A 49 -16.32 15.29 -2.50
C SER A 49 -15.02 15.48 -1.70
N ASN A 50 -14.74 16.71 -1.26
CA ASN A 50 -13.59 16.96 -0.38
C ASN A 50 -13.68 16.12 0.91
N ALA A 51 -14.87 15.98 1.49
CA ALA A 51 -15.08 15.21 2.71
C ALA A 51 -14.77 13.71 2.51
N ASP A 52 -15.23 13.11 1.40
CA ASP A 52 -14.93 11.71 1.09
C ASP A 52 -13.44 11.52 0.80
N SER A 53 -12.84 12.43 0.04
CA SER A 53 -11.40 12.42 -0.24
C SER A 53 -10.57 12.45 1.05
N GLU A 54 -10.94 13.30 2.02
CA GLU A 54 -10.26 13.36 3.32
C GLU A 54 -10.42 12.06 4.13
N LEU A 55 -11.62 11.46 4.14
CA LEU A 55 -11.87 10.21 4.84
C LEU A 55 -11.11 9.02 4.23
N LEU A 56 -11.00 8.98 2.90
CA LEU A 56 -10.35 7.89 2.16
C LEU A 56 -8.83 8.06 2.10
N PHE A 57 -8.34 9.28 1.87
CA PHE A 57 -6.95 9.57 1.50
C PHE A 57 -6.21 10.48 2.49
N ARG A 58 -6.89 11.04 3.50
CA ARG A 58 -6.36 12.05 4.45
C ARG A 58 -6.04 13.42 3.84
N PHE A 59 -6.44 13.64 2.59
CA PHE A 59 -6.28 14.90 1.87
C PHE A 59 -7.55 15.17 1.08
N ASP A 60 -7.92 16.44 0.97
CA ASP A 60 -8.95 16.88 0.03
C ASP A 60 -8.48 16.69 -1.43
N VAL A 61 -9.38 16.91 -2.38
CA VAL A 61 -9.09 16.72 -3.81
C VAL A 61 -7.91 17.58 -4.25
N SER A 62 -7.89 18.85 -3.82
CA SER A 62 -6.81 19.80 -4.15
C SER A 62 -5.47 19.38 -3.57
N GLY A 63 -5.46 18.85 -2.34
CA GLY A 63 -4.28 18.34 -1.65
C GLY A 63 -3.67 17.14 -2.36
N VAL A 64 -4.49 16.17 -2.80
CA VAL A 64 -4.01 15.02 -3.59
C VAL A 64 -3.36 15.51 -4.90
N LEU A 65 -3.99 16.45 -5.60
CA LEU A 65 -3.42 17.01 -6.84
C LEU A 65 -2.13 17.80 -6.58
N ALA A 66 -2.05 18.51 -5.45
CA ALA A 66 -0.82 19.19 -5.06
C ALA A 66 0.31 18.20 -4.79
N LEU A 67 0.02 17.09 -4.11
CA LEU A 67 0.98 16.00 -3.89
C LEU A 67 1.47 15.39 -5.21
N CYS A 68 0.59 15.14 -6.19
CA CYS A 68 1.01 14.69 -7.52
C CYS A 68 2.05 15.63 -8.14
N ARG A 69 1.83 16.94 -8.04
CA ARG A 69 2.77 17.96 -8.54
C ARG A 69 4.07 17.99 -7.74
N HIS A 70 4.01 17.96 -6.42
CA HIS A 70 5.18 18.05 -5.55
C HIS A 70 6.08 16.80 -5.63
N PHE A 71 5.49 15.62 -5.81
CA PHE A 71 6.25 14.39 -6.08
C PHE A 71 6.74 14.30 -7.53
N GLY A 72 6.33 15.23 -8.41
CA GLY A 72 6.68 15.22 -9.82
C GLY A 72 6.25 13.95 -10.52
N LEU A 73 5.02 13.47 -10.26
CA LEU A 73 4.52 12.24 -10.86
C LEU A 73 4.26 12.45 -12.36
N PRO A 74 4.66 11.52 -13.25
CA PRO A 74 4.22 11.54 -14.64
C PRO A 74 2.69 11.35 -14.71
N GLU A 75 2.06 11.89 -15.75
CA GLU A 75 0.59 11.84 -15.93
C GLU A 75 0.04 10.42 -15.83
N ILE A 76 0.76 9.45 -16.39
CA ILE A 76 0.44 8.03 -16.32
C ILE A 76 1.60 7.28 -15.66
N MET A 77 1.30 6.61 -14.55
CA MET A 77 2.21 5.66 -13.91
C MET A 77 2.14 4.32 -14.64
N ILE A 78 3.28 3.72 -14.94
CA ILE A 78 3.37 2.44 -15.65
C ILE A 78 4.27 1.50 -14.85
N THR A 79 3.73 0.36 -14.42
CA THR A 79 4.51 -0.67 -13.70
C THR A 79 5.30 -1.55 -14.66
N ASP A 80 6.24 -2.35 -14.13
CA ASP A 80 7.01 -3.35 -14.90
C ASP A 80 6.10 -4.38 -15.60
N GLN A 81 4.93 -4.65 -15.00
CA GLN A 81 3.89 -5.53 -15.56
C GLN A 81 2.91 -4.81 -16.49
N ARG A 82 3.27 -3.59 -16.91
CA ARG A 82 2.51 -2.72 -17.83
C ARG A 82 1.13 -2.32 -17.32
N ASP A 83 0.90 -2.39 -16.02
CA ASP A 83 -0.31 -1.80 -15.42
C ASP A 83 -0.20 -0.29 -15.51
N LYS A 84 -1.26 0.35 -16.00
CA LYS A 84 -1.35 1.80 -16.17
C LYS A 84 -2.40 2.39 -15.24
N ALA A 85 -2.05 3.49 -14.59
CA ALA A 85 -2.98 4.30 -13.80
C ALA A 85 -2.65 5.78 -13.99
N HIS A 86 -3.67 6.64 -13.95
CA HIS A 86 -3.43 8.08 -13.89
C HIS A 86 -2.70 8.43 -12.58
N CYS A 87 -1.90 9.49 -12.58
CA CYS A 87 -1.07 9.86 -11.42
C CYS A 87 -1.87 10.02 -10.12
N SER A 88 -3.06 10.64 -10.22
CA SER A 88 -3.95 10.81 -9.06
C SER A 88 -4.52 9.49 -8.55
N GLU A 89 -4.86 8.56 -9.44
CA GLU A 89 -5.33 7.23 -9.06
C GLU A 89 -4.22 6.43 -8.35
N ALA A 90 -3.02 6.42 -8.93
CA ALA A 90 -1.87 5.73 -8.35
C ALA A 90 -1.50 6.32 -6.97
N LEU A 91 -1.57 7.65 -6.83
CA LEU A 91 -1.36 8.31 -5.55
C LEU A 91 -2.47 7.99 -4.55
N CYS A 92 -3.75 7.97 -4.95
CA CYS A 92 -4.85 7.56 -4.11
C CYS A 92 -4.72 6.10 -3.64
N ILE A 93 -4.24 5.18 -4.49
CA ILE A 93 -3.93 3.79 -4.11
C ILE A 93 -2.88 3.77 -2.99
N LEU A 94 -1.81 4.58 -3.12
CA LEU A 94 -0.77 4.70 -2.11
C LEU A 94 -1.34 5.26 -0.79
N LEU A 95 -2.00 6.42 -0.83
CA LEU A 95 -2.55 7.10 0.34
C LEU A 95 -3.58 6.23 1.06
N TYR A 96 -4.47 5.59 0.31
CA TYR A 96 -5.49 4.70 0.86
C TYR A 96 -4.88 3.49 1.58
N ARG A 97 -3.77 2.94 1.05
CA ARG A 97 -3.09 1.79 1.66
C ARG A 97 -2.29 2.18 2.91
N LEU A 98 -1.79 3.41 2.98
CA LEU A 98 -1.02 3.94 4.10
C LEU A 98 -1.88 4.53 5.23
N SER A 99 -3.15 4.88 4.96
CA SER A 99 -4.02 5.53 5.94
C SER A 99 -4.39 4.65 7.14
N TYR A 100 -4.42 3.32 6.96
CA TYR A 100 -4.62 2.28 7.97
C TYR A 100 -4.34 0.90 7.33
N PRO A 101 -4.07 -0.19 8.08
CA PRO A 101 -4.06 -1.54 7.52
C PRO A 101 -5.39 -1.91 6.84
N LYS A 102 -5.47 -1.68 5.52
CA LYS A 102 -6.57 -2.07 4.62
C LYS A 102 -6.22 -3.35 3.87
N ARG A 103 -7.17 -4.25 3.61
CA ARG A 103 -6.88 -5.41 2.75
C ARG A 103 -6.90 -4.94 1.29
N LEU A 104 -6.08 -5.57 0.44
CA LEU A 104 -6.13 -5.32 -1.01
C LEU A 104 -7.53 -5.62 -1.59
N TYR A 105 -8.24 -6.57 -1.00
CA TYR A 105 -9.61 -6.89 -1.36
C TYR A 105 -10.57 -5.70 -1.19
N ASP A 106 -10.46 -4.96 -0.09
CA ASP A 106 -11.34 -3.82 0.20
C ASP A 106 -11.17 -2.70 -0.84
N MET A 107 -10.00 -2.64 -1.48
CA MET A 107 -9.64 -1.63 -2.46
C MET A 107 -10.23 -1.91 -3.86
N ILE A 108 -10.68 -3.15 -4.14
CA ILE A 108 -11.26 -3.52 -5.45
C ILE A 108 -12.47 -2.64 -5.76
N LYS A 109 -13.35 -2.42 -4.77
CA LYS A 109 -14.58 -1.62 -4.92
C LYS A 109 -14.32 -0.13 -5.12
N VAL A 110 -13.18 0.36 -4.65
CA VAL A 110 -12.80 1.78 -4.75
C VAL A 110 -12.11 2.07 -6.07
N PHE A 111 -11.23 1.17 -6.52
CA PHE A 111 -10.36 1.43 -7.67
C PHE A 111 -10.74 0.67 -8.94
N GLY A 112 -11.67 -0.29 -8.88
CA GLY A 112 -12.05 -1.08 -10.07
C GLY A 112 -10.92 -1.94 -10.61
N ARG A 113 -9.98 -2.35 -9.74
CA ARG A 113 -8.77 -3.08 -10.13
C ARG A 113 -8.61 -4.36 -9.34
N SER A 114 -7.98 -5.36 -9.97
CA SER A 114 -7.60 -6.57 -9.27
C SER A 114 -6.62 -6.29 -8.12
N THR A 115 -6.61 -7.15 -7.11
CA THR A 115 -5.66 -7.07 -5.99
C THR A 115 -4.21 -7.09 -6.47
N GLY A 116 -3.91 -7.85 -7.52
CA GLY A 116 -2.59 -7.91 -8.15
C GLY A 116 -2.17 -6.58 -8.75
N GLN A 117 -3.06 -5.90 -9.49
CA GLN A 117 -2.78 -4.59 -10.06
C GLN A 117 -2.59 -3.53 -8.98
N ILE A 118 -3.45 -3.52 -7.96
CA ILE A 118 -3.35 -2.61 -6.82
C ILE A 118 -2.02 -2.80 -6.10
N SER A 119 -1.61 -4.05 -5.84
CA SER A 119 -0.33 -4.37 -5.19
C SER A 119 0.86 -3.85 -6.00
N ARG A 120 0.86 -4.07 -7.32
CA ARG A 120 1.95 -3.62 -8.20
C ARG A 120 2.02 -2.11 -8.32
N LEU A 121 0.87 -1.43 -8.45
CA LEU A 121 0.80 0.04 -8.46
C LEU A 121 1.26 0.63 -7.12
N PHE A 122 0.80 0.07 -6.00
CA PHE A 122 1.24 0.47 -4.67
C PHE A 122 2.76 0.34 -4.54
N ARG A 123 3.33 -0.83 -4.86
CA ARG A 123 4.78 -1.05 -4.81
C ARG A 123 5.54 -0.08 -5.70
N HIS A 124 5.07 0.14 -6.92
CA HIS A 124 5.69 1.05 -7.87
C HIS A 124 5.71 2.49 -7.32
N MET A 125 4.60 2.96 -6.76
CA MET A 125 4.51 4.28 -6.13
C MET A 125 5.43 4.44 -4.91
N VAL A 126 5.49 3.42 -4.04
CA VAL A 126 6.42 3.42 -2.89
C VAL A 126 7.86 3.56 -3.37
N LEU A 127 8.27 2.76 -4.35
CA LEU A 127 9.64 2.79 -4.86
C LEU A 127 9.94 4.13 -5.56
N TYR A 128 9.01 4.64 -6.36
CA TYR A 128 9.15 5.94 -7.04
C TYR A 128 9.42 7.08 -6.05
N ILE A 129 8.61 7.18 -4.99
CA ILE A 129 8.76 8.23 -3.99
C ILE A 129 10.00 7.99 -3.13
N TYR A 130 10.23 6.75 -2.70
CA TYR A 130 11.36 6.43 -1.84
C TYR A 130 12.70 6.70 -2.52
N ASP A 131 12.88 6.30 -3.78
CA ASP A 131 14.14 6.53 -4.50
C ASP A 131 14.50 8.03 -4.58
N ARG A 132 13.48 8.89 -4.73
CA ARG A 132 13.65 10.33 -4.88
C ARG A 132 13.72 11.11 -3.56
N TYR A 133 13.07 10.61 -2.52
CA TYR A 133 12.84 11.37 -1.29
C TYR A 133 13.26 10.65 0.00
N LYS A 134 13.92 9.48 -0.06
CA LYS A 134 14.34 8.71 1.12
C LYS A 134 15.05 9.56 2.17
N ASP A 135 15.98 10.43 1.76
CA ASP A 135 16.73 11.26 2.71
C ASP A 135 15.81 12.24 3.45
N LEU A 136 14.78 12.77 2.76
CA LEU A 136 13.77 13.63 3.37
C LEU A 136 12.81 12.86 4.27
N ILE A 137 12.43 11.64 3.86
CA ILE A 137 11.50 10.77 4.59
C ILE A 137 12.12 10.31 5.91
N TYR A 138 13.39 9.88 5.89
CA TYR A 138 14.08 9.45 7.10
C TYR A 138 14.33 10.62 8.03
N PHE A 139 14.96 11.69 7.52
CA PHE A 139 15.23 12.85 8.34
C PHE A 139 15.61 14.08 7.50
N GLN A 140 14.80 15.12 7.59
CA GLN A 140 15.11 16.40 6.95
C GLN A 140 16.23 17.15 7.70
N HIS A 141 17.47 16.75 7.46
CA HIS A 141 18.68 17.28 8.10
C HIS A 141 18.77 18.80 7.98
N ARG A 142 18.47 19.36 6.81
CA ARG A 142 18.58 20.80 6.56
C ARG A 142 17.66 21.60 7.48
N ILE A 143 16.36 21.30 7.44
CA ILE A 143 15.36 22.01 8.27
C ILE A 143 15.65 21.80 9.75
N CYS A 144 16.03 20.58 10.16
CA CYS A 144 16.41 20.33 11.54
C CYS A 144 17.59 21.22 11.92
N SER A 145 18.70 21.18 11.20
CA SER A 145 19.89 21.98 11.52
C SER A 145 19.62 23.48 11.60
N GLU A 146 18.82 24.02 10.69
CA GLU A 146 18.48 25.45 10.65
C GLU A 146 17.53 25.87 11.78
N ARG A 147 16.69 24.96 12.29
CA ARG A 147 15.60 25.29 13.23
C ARG A 147 15.70 24.60 14.59
N ILE A 148 16.71 23.76 14.83
CA ILE A 148 16.84 22.93 16.03
C ILE A 148 16.79 23.76 17.32
N HIS A 149 17.41 24.95 17.31
CA HIS A 149 17.40 25.87 18.45
C HIS A 149 16.00 26.43 18.73
N MET A 150 15.21 26.72 17.69
CA MET A 150 13.83 27.18 17.85
C MET A 150 12.95 26.09 18.49
N TYR A 151 13.11 24.84 18.05
CA TYR A 151 12.39 23.71 18.61
C TYR A 151 12.76 23.48 20.08
N ALA A 152 14.05 23.54 20.41
CA ALA A 152 14.51 23.39 21.79
C ALA A 152 14.01 24.51 22.72
N ALA A 153 14.06 25.76 22.24
CA ALA A 153 13.52 26.90 22.97
C ALA A 153 12.01 26.77 23.22
N ALA A 154 11.24 26.33 22.23
CA ALA A 154 9.80 26.12 22.36
C ALA A 154 9.46 25.05 23.42
N ILE A 155 10.20 23.94 23.44
CA ILE A 155 10.02 22.87 24.43
C ILE A 155 10.42 23.33 25.84
N ARG A 156 11.53 24.06 25.97
CA ARG A 156 11.94 24.67 27.24
C ARG A 156 10.90 25.67 27.76
N GLY A 157 10.33 26.49 26.87
CA GLY A 157 9.25 27.43 27.19
C GLY A 157 7.97 26.76 27.70
N LYS A 158 7.76 25.47 27.42
CA LYS A 158 6.67 24.65 27.97
C LYS A 158 7.00 24.00 29.32
N GLY A 159 8.17 24.27 29.89
CA GLY A 159 8.57 23.79 31.21
C GLY A 159 9.50 22.58 31.21
N SER A 160 10.08 22.21 30.06
CA SER A 160 11.09 21.14 30.03
C SER A 160 12.28 21.47 30.93
N PRO A 161 12.75 20.55 31.80
CA PRO A 161 13.93 20.77 32.64
C PRO A 161 15.21 20.84 31.80
N MET A 162 15.22 20.21 30.62
CA MET A 162 16.35 20.17 29.69
C MET A 162 16.24 21.29 28.64
N SER A 163 17.35 22.00 28.37
CA SER A 163 17.42 23.08 27.39
C SER A 163 17.73 22.62 25.95
N ASN A 164 18.09 21.35 25.77
CA ASN A 164 18.59 20.79 24.50
C ASN A 164 17.66 19.75 23.87
N VAL A 165 16.44 19.58 24.38
CA VAL A 165 15.44 18.69 23.78
C VAL A 165 14.72 19.43 22.66
N PHE A 166 14.84 18.95 21.43
CA PHE A 166 14.26 19.59 20.23
C PHE A 166 13.13 18.76 19.58
N GLY A 167 12.84 17.57 20.08
CA GLY A 167 11.82 16.69 19.54
C GLY A 167 11.63 15.46 20.40
N PHE A 168 10.53 14.75 20.17
CA PHE A 168 10.19 13.49 20.83
C PHE A 168 9.92 12.44 19.76
N ILE A 169 10.33 11.21 20.01
CA ILE A 169 9.98 10.09 19.15
C ILE A 169 8.50 9.80 19.39
N ASP A 170 7.70 9.90 18.34
CA ASP A 170 6.31 9.46 18.40
C ASP A 170 6.30 7.94 18.43
N GLY A 171 5.92 7.39 19.58
CA GLY A 171 5.74 5.97 19.79
C GLY A 171 4.28 5.71 20.08
N THR A 172 3.65 4.80 19.35
CA THR A 172 2.33 4.30 19.70
C THR A 172 2.44 3.54 21.02
N LYS A 173 2.18 4.22 22.14
CA LYS A 173 1.88 3.53 23.39
C LYS A 173 0.51 2.90 23.20
N ASN A 174 0.49 1.61 22.86
CA ASN A 174 -0.68 0.78 23.13
C ASN A 174 -0.77 0.67 24.66
N ALA A 175 -1.45 1.62 25.28
CA ALA A 175 -1.83 1.62 26.68
C ALA A 175 -3.30 1.24 26.79
#